data_AF-A0A4S8Y7R4-F1
#
_entry.id   AF-A0A4S8Y7R4-F1
#
_cell.length_a   1.000
_cell.length_b   1.000
_cell.length_c   1.000
_cell.angle_alpha   90.00
_cell.angle_beta   90.00
_cell.angle_gamma   90.00
#
_symmetry.space_group_name_H-M   'P 1'
#
loop_
_entity.id
_entity.type
_entity.pdbx_description
1 polymer ?
#
loop_
_entity_poly.entity_id
_entity_poly.type
_entity_poly.pdbx_seq_one_letter_code
_entity_poly.pdbx_strand_id
1 'polypeptide(L)'
;MPPDEYESRTDSVLHWKKTHQLGRFDPNAPSIEQQKVAGIEREIEERGIKLNARCRLLAANQTESSIERRGTVKFVGAVPEIPGIGAWIGIALDEPTGKNDGTVKGTRYFQCGANCGVIVRPERVEIGNFDVIDEFGSDEEF
;
A
#
# COMPACT_ATOMS: atom_id res chain seq x y z
N MET A 1 18.52 38.53 12.71
CA MET A 1 19.54 38.29 11.68
C MET A 1 18.81 37.80 10.44
N PRO A 2 18.98 38.41 9.26
CA PRO A 2 18.31 38.01 8.03
C PRO A 2 18.76 36.60 7.60
N PRO A 3 17.87 35.78 7.01
CA PRO A 3 18.21 34.40 6.59
C PRO A 3 19.26 34.37 5.46
N ASP A 4 19.31 35.40 4.63
CA ASP A 4 20.20 35.48 3.46
C ASP A 4 21.69 35.58 3.81
N GLU A 5 22.00 36.11 5.01
CA GLU A 5 23.38 36.30 5.49
C GLU A 5 23.95 35.03 6.15
N TYR A 6 23.09 34.07 6.50
CA TYR A 6 23.51 32.80 7.10
C TYR A 6 24.06 31.81 6.05
N GLU A 7 23.53 31.86 4.82
CA GLU A 7 23.88 30.91 3.75
C GLU A 7 25.23 31.20 3.09
N SER A 8 25.71 32.44 3.16
CA SER A 8 26.99 32.86 2.56
C SER A 8 28.20 32.63 3.48
N ARG A 9 27.99 32.19 4.73
CA ARG A 9 29.07 31.93 5.68
C ARG A 9 29.73 30.58 5.42
N THR A 10 31.00 30.63 5.04
CA THR A 10 31.91 29.50 4.83
C THR A 10 32.22 28.72 6.11
N ASP A 11 32.12 29.35 7.28
CA ASP A 11 32.30 28.75 8.61
C ASP A 11 31.04 28.08 9.18
N SER A 12 29.99 27.89 8.37
CA SER A 12 28.78 27.23 8.83
C SER A 12 28.88 25.71 8.69
N VAL A 13 28.36 24.98 9.68
CA VAL A 13 28.16 23.51 9.61
C VAL A 13 27.37 23.12 8.35
N LEU A 14 26.53 24.02 7.84
CA LEU A 14 25.77 23.85 6.61
C LEU A 14 26.68 23.92 5.36
N HIS A 15 27.61 24.86 5.32
CA HIS A 15 28.64 24.93 4.28
C HIS A 15 29.53 23.69 4.33
N TRP A 16 30.05 23.31 5.52
CA TRP A 16 30.85 22.09 5.68
C TRP A 16 30.14 20.82 5.19
N LYS A 17 28.84 20.66 5.53
CA LYS A 17 28.00 19.54 5.04
C LYS A 17 27.76 19.59 3.53
N LYS A 18 27.61 20.78 2.94
CA LYS A 18 27.42 20.96 1.50
C LYS A 18 28.71 20.66 0.72
N THR A 19 29.86 21.11 1.21
CA THR A 19 31.17 20.88 0.58
C THR A 19 31.59 19.41 0.63
N HIS A 20 31.26 18.71 1.72
CA HIS A 20 31.57 17.28 1.88
C HIS A 20 30.45 16.35 1.40
N GLN A 21 29.37 16.89 0.80
CA GLN A 21 28.24 16.11 0.31
C GLN A 21 27.68 15.16 1.36
N LEU A 22 27.47 15.65 2.58
CA LEU A 22 27.00 14.82 3.71
C LEU A 22 25.50 15.04 3.97
N GLY A 23 24.80 13.96 4.33
CA GLY A 23 23.38 13.98 4.67
C GLY A 23 22.51 14.32 3.46
N ARG A 24 21.75 15.43 3.53
CA ARG A 24 20.83 15.85 2.44
C ARG A 24 21.54 16.33 1.15
N PHE A 25 22.86 16.43 1.16
CA PHE A 25 23.69 16.86 0.02
C PHE A 25 24.53 15.72 -0.57
N ASP A 26 24.37 14.49 -0.07
CA ASP A 26 25.01 13.30 -0.62
C ASP A 26 24.32 12.92 -1.94
N PRO A 27 25.05 12.88 -3.08
CA PRO A 27 24.47 12.49 -4.38
C PRO A 27 23.99 11.04 -4.43
N ASN A 28 24.43 10.18 -3.50
CA ASN A 28 24.00 8.80 -3.37
C ASN A 28 22.95 8.60 -2.27
N ALA A 29 22.54 9.65 -1.54
CA ALA A 29 21.48 9.51 -0.55
C ALA A 29 20.17 9.13 -1.25
N PRO A 30 19.47 8.07 -0.80
CA PRO A 30 18.22 7.69 -1.40
C PRO A 30 17.23 8.84 -1.25
N SER A 31 16.54 9.18 -2.34
CA SER A 31 15.56 10.25 -2.34
C SER A 31 14.48 9.97 -1.29
N ILE A 32 13.80 11.02 -0.80
CA ILE A 32 12.69 10.87 0.15
C ILE A 32 11.64 9.89 -0.40
N GLU A 33 11.45 9.87 -1.71
CA GLU A 33 10.54 8.94 -2.39
C GLU A 33 11.06 7.50 -2.34
N GLN A 34 12.34 7.26 -2.64
CA GLN A 34 12.96 5.93 -2.55
C GLN A 34 12.88 5.36 -1.13
N GLN A 35 13.12 6.19 -0.12
CA GLN A 35 12.98 5.79 1.28
C GLN A 35 11.53 5.39 1.62
N LYS A 36 10.54 6.12 1.10
CA LYS A 36 9.12 5.78 1.27
C LYS A 36 8.73 4.49 0.55
N VAL A 37 9.20 4.29 -0.68
CA VAL A 37 8.96 3.07 -1.45
C VAL A 37 9.52 1.87 -0.68
N ALA A 38 10.78 1.93 -0.27
CA ALA A 38 11.42 0.87 0.51
C ALA A 38 10.71 0.61 1.83
N GLY A 39 10.20 1.65 2.50
CA GLY A 39 9.40 1.50 3.72
C GLY A 39 8.10 0.74 3.48
N ILE A 40 7.39 1.04 2.40
CA ILE A 40 6.16 0.35 2.01
C ILE A 40 6.44 -1.10 1.60
N GLU A 41 7.51 -1.36 0.86
CA GLU A 41 7.93 -2.71 0.48
C GLU A 41 8.25 -3.56 1.71
N ARG A 42 8.98 -2.99 2.69
CA ARG A 42 9.25 -3.67 3.96
C ARG A 42 7.96 -3.98 4.72
N GLU A 43 7.00 -3.05 4.77
CA GLU A 43 5.70 -3.28 5.42
C GLU A 43 4.92 -4.43 4.75
N ILE A 44 4.94 -4.50 3.42
CA ILE A 44 4.30 -5.60 2.65
C ILE A 44 4.90 -6.95 3.04
N GLU A 45 6.23 -7.03 3.14
CA GLU A 45 6.95 -8.23 3.55
C GLU A 45 6.65 -8.62 5.00
N GLU A 46 6.72 -7.66 5.94
CA GLU A 46 6.46 -7.87 7.36
C GLU A 46 5.02 -8.34 7.63
N ARG A 47 4.04 -7.82 6.88
CA ARG A 47 2.64 -8.27 6.94
C ARG A 47 2.38 -9.58 6.20
N GLY A 48 3.36 -10.12 5.48
CA GLY A 48 3.22 -11.33 4.68
C GLY A 48 2.31 -11.19 3.46
N ILE A 49 2.11 -9.96 2.96
CA ILE A 49 1.23 -9.70 1.80
C ILE A 49 1.90 -10.26 0.54
N LYS A 50 1.29 -11.30 -0.03
CA LYS A 50 1.79 -11.99 -1.22
C LYS A 50 0.65 -12.26 -2.20
N LEU A 51 0.99 -12.42 -3.47
CA LEU A 51 0.01 -12.83 -4.48
C LEU A 51 -0.67 -14.14 -4.08
N ASN A 52 -1.99 -14.17 -4.27
CA ASN A 52 -2.90 -15.26 -3.90
C ASN A 52 -3.06 -15.53 -2.40
N ALA A 53 -2.49 -14.71 -1.51
CA ALA A 53 -2.77 -14.82 -0.09
C ALA A 53 -4.23 -14.45 0.23
N ARG A 54 -4.84 -15.16 1.18
CA ARG A 54 -6.14 -14.82 1.75
C ARG A 54 -5.99 -13.64 2.71
N CYS A 55 -6.95 -12.73 2.66
CA CYS A 55 -6.91 -11.52 3.45
C CYS A 55 -8.31 -11.03 3.81
N ARG A 56 -8.37 -10.16 4.81
CA ARG A 56 -9.51 -9.28 5.05
C ARG A 56 -9.10 -7.81 4.95
N LEU A 57 -10.06 -6.98 4.59
CA LEU A 57 -9.90 -5.53 4.61
C LEU A 57 -10.26 -4.95 5.97
N LEU A 58 -9.36 -4.14 6.51
CA LEU A 58 -9.63 -3.31 7.68
C LEU A 58 -10.51 -2.11 7.27
N ALA A 59 -11.50 -1.75 8.09
CA ALA A 59 -12.44 -0.66 7.78
C ALA A 59 -11.70 0.68 7.58
N ALA A 60 -12.15 1.52 6.63
CA ALA A 60 -11.61 2.88 6.47
C ALA A 60 -12.19 3.87 7.47
N ASN A 61 -13.41 3.60 7.91
CA ASN A 61 -14.21 4.48 8.75
C ASN A 61 -15.17 3.61 9.58
N GLN A 62 -15.79 4.20 10.59
CA GLN A 62 -16.73 3.50 11.46
C GLN A 62 -17.97 2.97 10.70
N THR A 63 -18.32 3.55 9.55
CA THR A 63 -19.47 3.13 8.74
C THR A 63 -19.24 1.83 7.96
N GLU A 64 -18.00 1.51 7.61
CA GLU A 64 -17.62 0.23 6.99
C GLU A 64 -17.38 -0.89 8.03
N SER A 65 -17.58 -0.63 9.32
CA SER A 65 -17.23 -1.56 10.41
C SER A 65 -18.18 -2.76 10.55
N SER A 66 -19.32 -2.77 9.86
CA SER A 66 -20.36 -3.77 10.07
C SER A 66 -20.22 -5.02 9.18
N ILE A 67 -19.40 -4.98 8.12
CA ILE A 67 -19.26 -6.07 7.16
C ILE A 67 -17.78 -6.43 7.00
N GLU A 68 -17.41 -7.66 7.35
CA GLU A 68 -16.06 -8.19 7.11
C GLU A 68 -15.86 -8.46 5.62
N ARG A 69 -15.13 -7.59 4.93
CA ARG A 69 -14.80 -7.81 3.51
C ARG A 69 -13.56 -8.69 3.38
N ARG A 70 -13.76 -9.93 2.95
CA ARG A 70 -12.70 -10.93 2.71
C ARG A 70 -12.40 -11.08 1.23
N GLY A 71 -11.20 -11.57 0.93
CA GLY A 71 -10.79 -11.78 -0.45
C GLY A 71 -9.38 -12.35 -0.59
N THR A 72 -8.88 -12.27 -1.81
CA THR A 72 -7.57 -12.77 -2.22
C THR A 72 -6.76 -11.67 -2.87
N VAL A 73 -5.49 -11.54 -2.46
CA VAL A 73 -4.54 -10.62 -3.08
C VAL A 73 -4.27 -11.06 -4.52
N LYS A 74 -4.52 -10.19 -5.50
CA LYS A 74 -4.28 -10.46 -6.92
C LYS A 74 -3.26 -9.53 -7.56
N PHE A 75 -2.89 -8.44 -6.88
CA PHE A 75 -1.89 -7.50 -7.37
C PHE A 75 -1.11 -6.88 -6.21
N VAL A 76 0.19 -6.71 -6.39
CA VAL A 76 1.09 -5.97 -5.50
C VAL A 76 2.04 -5.17 -6.37
N GLY A 77 1.96 -3.84 -6.32
CA GLY A 77 2.85 -3.00 -7.14
C GLY A 77 2.40 -1.55 -7.25
N ALA A 78 3.17 -0.74 -7.97
CA ALA A 78 2.81 0.65 -8.25
C ALA A 78 1.62 0.75 -9.21
N VAL A 79 0.78 1.76 -9.01
CA VAL A 79 -0.37 2.09 -9.88
C VAL A 79 -0.26 3.58 -10.23
N PRO A 80 0.36 3.93 -11.38
CA PRO A 80 0.63 5.33 -11.74
C PRO A 80 -0.62 6.20 -11.79
N GLU A 81 -1.79 5.60 -12.06
CA GLU A 81 -3.06 6.30 -12.16
C GLU A 81 -3.66 6.73 -10.81
N ILE A 82 -3.20 6.13 -9.69
CA ILE A 82 -3.66 6.44 -8.34
C ILE A 82 -2.59 7.28 -7.61
N PRO A 83 -2.95 8.47 -7.10
CA PRO A 83 -2.00 9.32 -6.39
C PRO A 83 -1.39 8.65 -5.16
N GLY A 84 -0.06 8.67 -5.09
CA GLY A 84 0.70 8.33 -3.90
C GLY A 84 1.90 7.43 -4.20
N ILE A 85 2.89 7.48 -3.32
CA ILE A 85 4.20 6.83 -3.51
C ILE A 85 4.12 5.35 -3.09
N GLY A 86 4.87 4.49 -3.78
CA GLY A 86 5.03 3.08 -3.42
C GLY A 86 3.88 2.18 -3.87
N ALA A 87 3.93 0.94 -3.39
CA ALA A 87 3.03 -0.12 -3.83
C ALA A 87 1.60 0.03 -3.30
N TRP A 88 0.68 -0.52 -4.11
CA TRP A 88 -0.72 -0.72 -3.85
C TRP A 88 -1.04 -2.21 -3.89
N ILE A 89 -2.05 -2.61 -3.13
CA ILE A 89 -2.52 -3.99 -3.06
C ILE A 89 -3.88 -4.08 -3.75
N GLY A 90 -3.95 -4.85 -4.83
CA GLY A 90 -5.20 -5.18 -5.49
C GLY A 90 -5.76 -6.48 -4.94
N ILE A 91 -7.02 -6.46 -4.49
CA ILE A 91 -7.71 -7.58 -3.88
C ILE A 91 -8.96 -7.89 -4.70
N ALA A 92 -9.14 -9.18 -5.00
CA ALA A 92 -10.40 -9.72 -5.46
C ALA A 92 -11.20 -10.17 -4.23
N LEU A 93 -12.28 -9.46 -3.94
CA LEU A 93 -13.21 -9.75 -2.86
C LEU A 93 -14.11 -10.93 -3.24
N ASP A 94 -14.50 -11.70 -2.22
CA ASP A 94 -15.40 -12.84 -2.41
C ASP A 94 -16.82 -12.37 -2.75
N GLU A 95 -17.22 -11.21 -2.21
CA GLU A 95 -18.51 -10.58 -2.40
C GLU A 95 -18.40 -9.33 -3.29
N PRO A 96 -19.49 -8.90 -3.97
CA PRO A 96 -19.49 -7.70 -4.81
C PRO A 96 -19.55 -6.39 -3.99
N THR A 97 -18.66 -6.26 -3.00
CA THR A 97 -18.53 -5.12 -2.07
C THR A 97 -17.34 -4.20 -2.39
N GLY A 98 -16.74 -4.41 -3.57
CA GLY A 98 -15.62 -3.66 -4.12
C GLY A 98 -16.04 -2.43 -4.94
N LYS A 99 -15.09 -1.91 -5.73
CA LYS A 99 -15.23 -0.65 -6.48
C LYS A 99 -14.93 -0.79 -7.97
N ASN A 100 -14.26 -1.86 -8.39
CA ASN A 100 -13.82 -2.08 -9.77
C ASN A 100 -13.84 -3.58 -10.12
N ASP A 101 -13.42 -3.92 -11.33
CA ASP A 101 -13.26 -5.29 -11.87
C ASP A 101 -11.78 -5.69 -12.01
N GLY A 102 -10.88 -4.98 -11.33
CA GLY A 102 -9.42 -5.09 -11.47
C GLY A 102 -8.81 -4.14 -12.49
N THR A 103 -9.58 -3.17 -13.00
CA THR A 103 -9.10 -2.08 -13.86
C THR A 103 -9.07 -0.73 -13.14
N VAL A 104 -8.13 0.14 -13.54
CA VAL A 104 -8.02 1.53 -13.09
C VAL A 104 -7.77 2.42 -14.31
N LYS A 105 -8.69 3.36 -14.57
CA LYS A 105 -8.63 4.29 -15.72
C LYS A 105 -8.29 3.61 -17.07
N GLY A 106 -8.78 2.39 -17.29
CA GLY A 106 -8.57 1.63 -18.52
C GLY A 106 -7.38 0.66 -18.50
N THR A 107 -6.49 0.75 -17.51
CA THR A 107 -5.39 -0.20 -17.32
C THR A 107 -5.84 -1.39 -16.47
N ARG A 108 -5.62 -2.62 -16.92
CA ARG A 108 -5.95 -3.84 -16.17
C ARG A 108 -4.76 -4.28 -15.31
N TYR A 109 -4.99 -4.40 -14.01
CA TYR A 109 -4.01 -4.85 -13.02
C TYR A 109 -4.24 -6.30 -12.58
N PHE A 110 -5.51 -6.67 -12.43
CA PHE A 110 -5.92 -8.03 -12.11
C PHE A 110 -7.30 -8.34 -12.71
N GLN A 111 -7.71 -9.61 -12.63
CA GLN A 111 -9.03 -10.06 -13.08
C GLN A 111 -9.88 -10.43 -11.86
N CYS A 112 -11.10 -9.92 -11.80
CA CYS A 112 -12.12 -10.32 -10.82
C CYS A 112 -13.54 -10.06 -11.38
N GLY A 113 -14.57 -10.40 -10.61
CA GLY A 113 -15.96 -10.07 -10.94
C GLY A 113 -16.24 -8.57 -10.90
N ALA A 114 -17.34 -8.15 -11.52
CA ALA A 114 -17.79 -6.77 -11.46
C ALA A 114 -18.10 -6.38 -10.00
N ASN A 115 -17.58 -5.23 -9.56
CA ASN A 115 -17.66 -4.78 -8.17
C ASN A 115 -17.00 -5.73 -7.15
N CYS A 116 -16.12 -6.65 -7.57
CA CYS A 116 -15.36 -7.50 -6.66
C CYS A 116 -13.91 -7.01 -6.48
N GLY A 117 -13.47 -6.01 -7.24
CA GLY A 117 -12.11 -5.51 -7.20
C GLY A 117 -11.96 -4.29 -6.29
N VAL A 118 -10.89 -4.25 -5.51
CA VAL A 118 -10.52 -3.09 -4.69
C VAL A 118 -9.01 -2.92 -4.66
N ILE A 119 -8.55 -1.68 -4.62
CA ILE A 119 -7.14 -1.32 -4.53
C ILE A 119 -6.92 -0.47 -3.29
N VAL A 120 -6.02 -0.91 -2.41
CA VAL A 120 -5.80 -0.32 -1.08
C VAL A 120 -4.31 -0.24 -0.73
N ARG A 121 -4.00 0.48 0.35
CA ARG A 121 -2.66 0.49 0.95
C ARG A 121 -2.42 -0.74 1.82
N PRO A 122 -1.15 -1.16 2.00
CA PRO A 122 -0.80 -2.34 2.81
C PRO A 122 -1.38 -2.30 4.23
N GLU A 123 -1.42 -1.12 4.85
CA GLU A 123 -1.99 -0.91 6.19
C GLU A 123 -3.46 -1.34 6.34
N ARG A 124 -4.20 -1.45 5.22
CA ARG A 124 -5.61 -1.86 5.19
C ARG A 124 -5.81 -3.35 4.98
N VAL A 125 -4.72 -4.11 4.86
CA VAL A 125 -4.76 -5.53 4.52
C VAL A 125 -4.22 -6.33 5.68
N GLU A 126 -5.01 -7.30 6.13
CA GLU A 126 -4.59 -8.29 7.11
C GLU A 126 -4.59 -9.66 6.46
N ILE A 127 -3.42 -10.31 6.45
CA ILE A 127 -3.24 -11.66 5.92
C ILE A 127 -3.56 -12.68 7.02
N GLY A 128 -4.26 -13.75 6.65
CA GLY A 128 -4.60 -14.82 7.57
C GLY A 128 -5.43 -15.92 6.91
N ASN A 129 -5.79 -16.93 7.69
CA ASN A 129 -6.74 -17.97 7.27
C ASN A 129 -8.16 -17.40 7.34
N PHE A 130 -8.51 -16.63 6.31
CA PHE A 130 -9.86 -16.14 6.06
C PHE A 130 -10.49 -16.99 4.97
N ASP A 131 -10.74 -18.26 5.28
CA ASP A 131 -11.40 -19.17 4.34
C ASP A 131 -12.80 -18.66 4.01
N VAL A 132 -13.29 -19.05 2.83
CA VAL A 132 -14.66 -18.76 2.42
C VAL A 132 -15.57 -19.42 3.44
N ILE A 133 -16.44 -18.63 4.06
CA ILE A 133 -17.43 -19.18 4.99
C ILE A 133 -18.41 -19.97 4.13
N ASP A 134 -18.39 -21.30 4.25
CA ASP A 134 -19.41 -22.14 3.64
C ASP A 134 -20.66 -22.09 4.54
N GLU A 135 -21.52 -21.10 4.32
CA GLU A 135 -22.78 -20.92 5.06
C GLU A 135 -23.77 -22.07 4.83
N PHE A 136 -23.48 -23.03 3.95
CA PHE A 136 -24.34 -24.17 3.62
C PHE A 136 -23.80 -25.53 4.11
N GLY A 137 -22.69 -25.56 4.84
CA GLY A 137 -21.98 -26.81 5.17
C GLY A 137 -22.31 -27.46 6.53
N SER A 138 -23.27 -26.97 7.33
CA SER A 138 -23.51 -27.50 8.69
C SER A 138 -24.88 -28.16 8.95
N ASP A 139 -25.69 -28.42 7.94
CA ASP A 139 -26.97 -29.11 8.11
C ASP A 139 -26.92 -30.50 7.45
N GLU A 140 -26.12 -31.43 7.99
CA GLU A 140 -26.30 -32.89 7.77
C GLU A 140 -25.37 -33.69 8.73
N GLU A 141 -25.69 -33.74 10.02
CA GLU A 141 -25.40 -34.93 10.82
C GLU A 141 -26.72 -35.65 11.12
N PHE A 142 -26.85 -36.82 10.50
CA PHE A 142 -27.96 -37.79 10.62
C PHE A 142 -28.00 -38.48 11.98
#